data_AF-A0A7D7QHM2-F1
#
_entry.id   AF-A0A7D7QHM2-F1
#
_cell.length_a   1.000
_cell.length_b   1.000
_cell.length_c   1.000
_cell.angle_alpha   90.00
_cell.angle_beta   90.00
_cell.angle_gamma   90.00
#
_symmetry.space_group_name_H-M   'P 1'
#
loop_
_entity.id
_entity.type
_entity.pdbx_description
1 polymer ?
#
loop_
_entity_poly.entity_id
_entity_poly.type
_entity_poly.pdbx_seq_one_letter_code
_entity_poly.pdbx_strand_id
1 'polypeptide(L)'
;MTFFDELTHQRLPLFLLFASFVVTFVVTRVITRLIRAGKGPFRNNVSSGVHVHHMVPGLILMIIGAFLSVGVNGAAPGAAISAVMIGIGASLVLDEFALILRLQDVYWSAEGQLSVQVVALAVAALGMALLGFNPLNDASLELGPVALVATLPVNIACAFLCFLKGKYSTTIVGIFIPVFAWSGAFRLARPNSAWARRRYSPEKIEKARVRARSYDERWGRWGLSVGDLVAGKPTDNSAPVPPVE
;
A
#
# COMPACT_ATOMS: atom_id res chain seq x y z
N MET A 1 23.30 -30.05 -7.77
CA MET A 1 22.83 -28.64 -7.80
C MET A 1 22.71 -28.20 -6.36
N THR A 2 23.50 -27.21 -5.94
CA THR A 2 23.69 -26.91 -4.52
C THR A 2 22.51 -26.09 -3.98
N PHE A 3 22.23 -26.18 -2.68
CA PHE A 3 21.25 -25.32 -1.99
C PHE A 3 21.42 -23.82 -2.35
N PHE A 4 22.66 -23.38 -2.61
CA PHE A 4 22.98 -22.04 -3.09
C PHE A 4 22.53 -21.76 -4.53
N ASP A 5 22.58 -22.73 -5.45
CA ASP A 5 22.03 -22.61 -6.81
C ASP A 5 20.50 -22.45 -6.77
N GLU A 6 19.83 -23.18 -5.87
CA GLU A 6 18.37 -23.12 -5.73
C GLU A 6 17.91 -21.82 -5.04
N LEU A 7 18.66 -21.37 -4.02
CA LEU A 7 18.45 -20.07 -3.39
C LEU A 7 18.66 -18.92 -4.40
N THR A 8 19.70 -19.00 -5.23
CA THR A 8 20.00 -17.94 -6.20
C THR A 8 19.05 -17.97 -7.41
N HIS A 9 18.72 -19.12 -7.98
CA HIS A 9 17.80 -19.19 -9.13
C HIS A 9 16.37 -18.77 -8.80
N GLN A 10 15.84 -19.14 -7.61
CA GLN A 10 14.47 -18.81 -7.23
C GLN A 10 14.36 -17.48 -6.48
N ARG A 11 15.32 -17.13 -5.62
CA ARG A 11 15.20 -15.91 -4.79
C ARG A 11 15.77 -14.66 -5.45
N LEU A 12 16.68 -14.77 -6.43
CA LEU A 12 17.21 -13.59 -7.12
C LEU A 12 16.12 -12.84 -7.88
N PRO A 13 15.25 -13.46 -8.70
CA PRO A 13 14.16 -12.74 -9.36
C PRO A 13 13.22 -12.07 -8.35
N LEU A 14 12.81 -12.76 -7.28
CA LEU A 14 11.96 -12.19 -6.23
C LEU A 14 12.63 -11.00 -5.52
N PHE A 15 13.92 -11.11 -5.20
CA PHE A 15 14.70 -10.02 -4.62
C PHE A 15 14.76 -8.82 -5.57
N LEU A 16 15.03 -9.05 -6.85
CA LEU A 16 15.12 -7.99 -7.85
C LEU A 16 13.78 -7.30 -8.09
N LEU A 17 12.66 -8.04 -8.09
CA LEU A 17 11.32 -7.47 -8.13
C LEU A 17 11.08 -6.57 -6.92
N PHE A 18 11.36 -7.08 -5.71
CA PHE A 18 11.20 -6.32 -4.47
C PHE A 18 12.06 -5.05 -4.45
N ALA A 19 13.34 -5.20 -4.79
CA ALA A 19 14.29 -4.10 -4.80
C ALA A 19 13.91 -3.03 -5.84
N SER A 20 13.59 -3.44 -7.07
CA SER A 20 13.20 -2.49 -8.11
C SER A 20 11.89 -1.77 -7.74
N PHE A 21 10.92 -2.48 -7.18
CA PHE A 21 9.68 -1.89 -6.68
C PHE A 21 9.93 -0.80 -5.62
N VAL A 22 10.69 -1.12 -4.56
CA VAL A 22 10.97 -0.18 -3.47
C VAL A 22 11.77 1.02 -3.96
N VAL A 23 12.81 0.79 -4.76
CA VAL A 23 13.67 1.86 -5.30
C VAL A 23 12.85 2.78 -6.21
N THR A 24 12.07 2.23 -7.14
CA THR A 24 11.23 3.03 -8.03
C THR A 24 10.24 3.89 -7.23
N PHE A 25 9.59 3.34 -6.21
CA PHE A 25 8.64 4.09 -5.40
C PHE A 25 9.31 5.26 -4.66
N VAL A 26 10.45 5.01 -4.03
CA VAL A 26 11.20 6.06 -3.33
C VAL A 26 11.64 7.15 -4.31
N VAL A 27 12.15 6.76 -5.49
CA VAL A 27 12.60 7.69 -6.51
C VAL A 27 11.45 8.54 -7.04
N THR A 28 10.30 7.94 -7.38
CA THR A 28 9.14 8.71 -7.90
C THR A 28 8.61 9.67 -6.84
N ARG A 29 8.60 9.26 -5.56
CA ARG A 29 8.20 10.13 -4.45
C ARG A 29 9.16 11.27 -4.19
N VAL A 30 10.47 11.04 -4.32
CA VAL A 30 11.48 12.09 -4.20
C VAL A 30 11.34 13.08 -5.36
N ILE A 31 11.17 12.60 -6.59
CA ILE A 31 11.01 13.46 -7.78
C ILE A 31 9.73 14.31 -7.65
N THR A 32 8.59 13.71 -7.32
CA THR A 32 7.32 14.46 -7.15
C THR A 32 7.42 15.53 -6.05
N ARG A 33 8.15 15.24 -4.96
CA ARG A 33 8.45 16.24 -3.91
C ARG A 33 9.34 17.36 -4.39
N LEU A 34 10.39 17.04 -5.13
CA LEU A 34 11.32 18.03 -5.68
C LEU A 34 10.59 18.96 -6.66
N ILE A 35 9.74 18.41 -7.52
CA ILE A 35 8.87 19.18 -8.42
C ILE A 35 7.94 20.10 -7.61
N ARG A 36 7.24 19.57 -6.59
CA ARG A 36 6.33 20.37 -5.74
C ARG A 36 7.06 21.45 -4.94
N ALA A 37 8.31 21.21 -4.55
CA ALA A 37 9.16 22.16 -3.85
C ALA A 37 9.85 23.17 -4.78
N GLY A 38 9.68 23.05 -6.11
CA GLY A 38 10.38 23.87 -7.10
C GLY A 38 11.90 23.67 -7.12
N LYS A 39 12.39 22.51 -6.67
CA LYS A 39 13.82 22.21 -6.53
C LYS A 39 14.27 21.18 -7.59
N GLY A 40 15.41 21.44 -8.23
CA GLY A 40 16.04 20.52 -9.18
C GLY A 40 15.63 20.74 -10.65
N PRO A 41 16.19 19.98 -11.59
CA PRO A 41 15.95 20.16 -13.03
C PRO A 41 14.60 19.61 -13.50
N PHE A 42 13.85 18.93 -12.62
CA PHE A 42 12.63 18.21 -12.95
C PHE A 42 11.43 19.18 -13.06
N ARG A 43 10.62 19.02 -14.10
CA ARG A 43 9.41 19.80 -14.35
C ARG A 43 8.25 18.85 -14.64
N ASN A 44 7.02 19.32 -14.46
CA ASN A 44 5.85 18.57 -14.90
C ASN A 44 5.94 18.28 -16.40
N ASN A 45 5.79 17.00 -16.78
CA ASN A 45 5.77 16.60 -18.17
C ASN A 45 4.38 16.90 -18.76
N VAL A 46 4.15 18.17 -19.13
CA VAL A 46 2.92 18.59 -19.81
C VAL A 46 3.20 18.56 -21.31
N SER A 47 2.95 17.41 -21.93
CA SER A 47 2.98 17.29 -23.38
C SER A 47 1.60 17.69 -23.93
N SER A 48 1.50 18.83 -24.61
CA SER A 48 0.34 19.14 -25.48
C SER A 48 -1.06 19.12 -24.83
N GLY A 49 -1.17 19.40 -23.52
CA GLY A 49 -2.47 19.39 -22.81
C GLY A 49 -2.97 18.00 -22.37
N VAL A 50 -2.20 16.93 -22.61
CA VAL A 50 -2.50 15.59 -22.10
C VAL A 50 -1.50 15.23 -21.00
N HIS A 51 -1.99 15.14 -19.76
CA HIS A 51 -1.20 14.66 -18.63
C HIS A 51 -1.08 13.14 -18.70
N VAL A 52 0.01 12.63 -19.26
CA VAL A 52 0.31 11.19 -19.20
C VAL A 52 0.79 10.85 -17.79
N HIS A 53 -0.08 10.23 -17.00
CA HIS A 53 0.29 9.68 -15.70
C HIS A 53 1.39 8.63 -15.89
N HIS A 54 2.40 8.64 -15.03
CA HIS A 54 3.48 7.65 -15.05
C HIS A 54 2.98 6.22 -14.77
N MET A 55 1.74 6.08 -14.30
CA MET A 55 0.97 4.83 -14.31
C MET A 55 0.93 4.17 -15.71
N VAL A 56 0.75 4.92 -16.80
CA VAL A 56 0.59 4.37 -18.15
C VAL A 56 1.86 3.63 -18.62
N PRO A 57 3.06 4.23 -18.63
CA PRO A 57 4.28 3.49 -18.92
C PRO A 57 4.54 2.39 -17.88
N GLY A 58 4.13 2.58 -16.62
CA GLY A 58 4.17 1.54 -15.59
C GLY A 58 3.35 0.30 -15.94
N LEU A 59 2.12 0.49 -16.42
CA LEU A 59 1.22 -0.59 -16.85
C LEU A 59 1.80 -1.33 -18.05
N ILE A 60 2.31 -0.61 -19.06
CA ILE A 60 2.95 -1.20 -20.23
C ILE A 60 4.15 -2.06 -19.80
N LEU A 61 5.02 -1.52 -18.95
CA LEU A 61 6.21 -2.22 -18.47
C LEU A 61 5.85 -3.47 -17.67
N MET A 62 4.83 -3.37 -16.81
CA MET A 62 4.33 -4.50 -16.02
C MET A 62 3.75 -5.61 -16.90
N ILE A 63 2.99 -5.26 -17.94
CA ILE A 63 2.45 -6.22 -18.91
C ILE A 63 3.59 -6.93 -19.64
N ILE A 64 4.54 -6.19 -20.23
CA ILE A 64 5.66 -6.81 -20.95
C ILE A 64 6.47 -7.71 -20.01
N GLY A 65 6.75 -7.26 -18.79
CA GLY A 65 7.42 -8.05 -17.77
C GLY A 65 6.67 -9.34 -17.45
N ALA A 66 5.34 -9.29 -17.30
CA ALA A 66 4.51 -10.47 -17.05
C ALA A 66 4.55 -11.48 -18.21
N PHE A 67 4.38 -11.01 -19.46
CA PHE A 67 4.48 -11.87 -20.64
C PHE A 67 5.87 -12.51 -20.76
N LEU A 68 6.93 -11.72 -20.54
CA LEU A 68 8.30 -12.23 -20.54
C LEU A 68 8.48 -13.27 -19.44
N SER A 69 7.98 -13.04 -18.23
CA SER A 69 8.08 -13.98 -17.11
C SER A 69 7.43 -15.32 -17.41
N VAL A 70 6.28 -15.32 -18.10
CA VAL A 70 5.61 -16.55 -18.54
C VAL A 70 6.41 -17.25 -19.65
N GLY A 71 6.87 -16.50 -20.65
CA GLY A 71 7.61 -17.05 -21.78
C GLY A 71 8.97 -17.66 -21.41
N VAL A 72 9.68 -17.04 -20.46
CA VAL A 72 11.00 -17.53 -20.00
C VAL A 72 10.89 -18.63 -18.95
N ASN A 73 9.72 -18.79 -18.31
CA ASN A 73 9.43 -19.87 -17.35
C ASN A 73 10.55 -20.11 -16.32
N GLY A 74 11.04 -19.04 -15.68
CA GLY A 74 12.11 -19.12 -14.67
C GLY A 74 13.53 -19.21 -15.20
N ALA A 75 13.74 -19.26 -16.53
CA ALA A 75 15.07 -19.29 -17.12
C ALA A 75 15.81 -17.97 -16.90
N ALA A 76 17.05 -18.06 -16.42
CA ALA A 76 17.96 -16.92 -16.32
C ALA A 76 18.56 -16.57 -17.71
N PRO A 77 18.84 -15.28 -18.00
CA PRO A 77 18.57 -14.11 -17.16
C PRO A 77 17.14 -13.56 -17.31
N GLY A 78 16.32 -14.16 -18.19
CA GLY A 78 14.98 -13.68 -18.53
C GLY A 78 14.07 -13.47 -17.32
N ALA A 79 14.10 -14.39 -16.35
CA ALA A 79 13.33 -14.29 -15.11
C ALA A 79 13.74 -13.09 -14.23
N ALA A 80 15.03 -12.75 -14.20
CA ALA A 80 15.51 -11.59 -13.46
C ALA A 80 15.10 -10.28 -14.16
N ILE A 81 15.19 -10.23 -15.49
CA ILE A 81 14.78 -9.08 -16.29
C ILE A 81 13.27 -8.84 -16.13
N SER A 82 12.46 -9.89 -16.29
CA SER A 82 11.00 -9.80 -16.13
C SER A 82 10.61 -9.33 -14.73
N ALA A 83 11.27 -9.86 -13.69
CA ALA A 83 11.07 -9.44 -12.31
C ALA A 83 11.34 -7.95 -12.08
N VAL A 84 12.44 -7.42 -12.62
CA VAL A 84 12.75 -5.98 -12.53
C VAL A 84 11.67 -5.15 -13.21
N MET A 85 11.26 -5.52 -14.43
CA MET A 85 10.21 -4.83 -15.18
C MET A 85 8.87 -4.81 -14.44
N ILE A 86 8.47 -5.95 -13.86
CA ILE A 86 7.26 -6.07 -13.05
C ILE A 86 7.37 -5.17 -11.81
N GLY A 87 8.49 -5.19 -11.08
CA GLY A 87 8.66 -4.37 -9.88
C GLY A 87 8.59 -2.87 -10.17
N ILE A 88 9.27 -2.40 -11.22
CA ILE A 88 9.19 -0.98 -11.65
C ILE A 88 7.75 -0.64 -12.06
N GLY A 89 7.13 -1.46 -12.92
CA GLY A 89 5.80 -1.22 -13.45
C GLY A 89 4.73 -1.18 -12.34
N ALA A 90 4.77 -2.15 -11.43
CA ALA A 90 3.88 -2.22 -10.27
C ALA A 90 4.07 -1.01 -9.35
N SER A 91 5.31 -0.55 -9.13
CA SER A 91 5.58 0.63 -8.31
C SER A 91 4.94 1.89 -8.91
N LEU A 92 5.10 2.10 -10.23
CA LEU A 92 4.54 3.27 -10.92
C LEU A 92 3.02 3.25 -10.93
N VAL A 93 2.41 2.07 -11.07
CA VAL A 93 0.95 1.92 -10.99
C VAL A 93 0.43 2.19 -9.57
N LEU A 94 1.11 1.65 -8.54
CA LEU A 94 0.67 1.82 -7.15
C LEU A 94 0.95 3.22 -6.58
N ASP A 95 1.89 3.98 -7.14
CA ASP A 95 2.11 5.38 -6.75
C ASP A 95 0.87 6.24 -7.03
N GLU A 96 0.17 5.95 -8.14
CA GLU A 96 -1.09 6.61 -8.55
C GLU A 96 -2.35 5.86 -8.08
N PHE A 97 -2.22 4.90 -7.15
CA PHE A 97 -3.34 4.06 -6.72
C PHE A 97 -4.55 4.86 -6.23
N ALA A 98 -4.32 6.01 -5.59
CA ALA A 98 -5.40 6.90 -5.16
C ALA A 98 -6.28 7.38 -6.34
N LEU A 99 -5.66 7.73 -7.47
CA LEU A 99 -6.35 8.17 -8.70
C LEU A 99 -7.06 7.00 -9.39
N ILE A 100 -6.45 5.80 -9.41
CA ILE A 100 -7.07 4.59 -9.98
C ILE A 100 -8.36 4.23 -9.24
N LEU A 101 -8.35 4.30 -7.90
CA LEU A 101 -9.53 3.95 -7.11
C LEU A 101 -10.65 5.00 -7.14
N ARG A 102 -10.33 6.27 -7.40
CA ARG A 102 -11.29 7.37 -7.36
C ARG A 102 -11.10 8.24 -8.59
N LEU A 103 -11.70 7.80 -9.69
CA LEU A 103 -11.60 8.38 -11.02
C LEU A 103 -12.42 9.70 -11.20
N GLN A 104 -12.48 10.58 -10.19
CA GLN A 104 -13.05 11.92 -10.32
C GLN A 104 -12.18 12.98 -9.62
N ASP A 105 -11.85 14.04 -10.37
CA ASP A 105 -10.90 15.13 -10.13
C ASP A 105 -11.24 16.10 -8.96
N VAL A 106 -11.92 15.60 -7.94
CA VAL A 106 -12.64 16.44 -6.99
C VAL A 106 -12.55 15.72 -5.63
N TYR A 107 -11.58 16.03 -4.74
CA TYR A 107 -11.45 17.38 -4.16
C TYR A 107 -10.50 17.50 -2.93
N TRP A 108 -10.05 16.49 -2.17
CA TRP A 108 -9.43 16.81 -0.85
C TRP A 108 -8.11 16.07 -0.52
N SER A 109 -7.00 16.77 -0.78
CA SER A 109 -5.63 16.81 -0.19
C SER A 109 -5.07 15.72 0.76
N ALA A 110 -5.61 14.49 0.81
CA ALA A 110 -5.05 13.35 1.56
C ALA A 110 -4.67 12.14 0.67
N GLU A 111 -4.73 12.29 -0.65
CA GLU A 111 -4.56 11.20 -1.64
C GLU A 111 -3.18 10.54 -1.57
N GLY A 112 -2.15 11.29 -1.22
CA GLY A 112 -0.82 10.72 -1.07
C GLY A 112 -0.70 9.70 0.07
N GLN A 113 -1.56 9.76 1.10
CA GLN A 113 -1.52 8.79 2.21
C GLN A 113 -2.12 7.43 1.83
N LEU A 114 -3.05 7.38 0.86
CA LEU A 114 -3.66 6.12 0.42
C LEU A 114 -2.69 5.29 -0.42
N SER A 115 -2.01 5.90 -1.40
CA SER A 115 -0.98 5.22 -2.19
C SER A 115 0.15 4.68 -1.29
N VAL A 116 0.60 5.46 -0.29
CA VAL A 116 1.64 5.03 0.66
C VAL A 116 1.19 3.81 1.47
N GLN A 117 -0.07 3.77 1.89
CA GLN A 117 -0.62 2.63 2.63
C GLN A 117 -0.64 1.35 1.79
N VAL A 118 -1.02 1.45 0.52
CA VAL A 118 -1.06 0.30 -0.40
C VAL A 118 0.32 -0.16 -0.81
N VAL A 119 1.25 0.77 -1.03
CA VAL A 119 2.65 0.43 -1.28
C VAL A 119 3.27 -0.24 -0.06
N ALA A 120 3.02 0.23 1.16
CA ALA A 120 3.50 -0.43 2.37
C ALA A 120 2.98 -1.87 2.50
N LEU A 121 1.72 -2.12 2.11
CA LEU A 121 1.14 -3.46 2.04
C LEU A 121 1.87 -4.34 1.00
N ALA A 122 2.14 -3.80 -0.19
CA ALA A 122 2.86 -4.51 -1.24
C ALA A 122 4.31 -4.85 -0.82
N VAL A 123 5.03 -3.89 -0.21
CA VAL A 123 6.38 -4.12 0.35
C VAL A 123 6.36 -5.23 1.38
N ALA A 124 5.41 -5.20 2.32
CA ALA A 124 5.33 -6.22 3.35
C ALA A 124 4.98 -7.61 2.77
N ALA A 125 4.08 -7.69 1.80
CA ALA A 125 3.73 -8.95 1.13
C ALA A 125 4.92 -9.53 0.34
N LEU A 126 5.58 -8.72 -0.48
CA LEU A 126 6.76 -9.11 -1.24
C LEU A 126 7.94 -9.46 -0.31
N GLY A 127 8.12 -8.72 0.78
CA GLY A 127 9.13 -9.00 1.79
C GLY A 127 8.93 -10.36 2.47
N MET A 128 7.70 -10.72 2.82
CA MET A 128 7.40 -12.07 3.33
C MET A 128 7.71 -13.16 2.31
N ALA A 129 7.30 -12.95 1.04
CA ALA A 129 7.60 -13.90 -0.03
C ALA A 129 9.11 -14.07 -0.22
N LEU A 130 9.89 -12.99 -0.15
CA LEU A 130 11.35 -13.01 -0.22
C LEU A 130 11.99 -13.75 0.96
N LEU A 131 11.46 -13.57 2.17
CA LEU A 131 11.89 -14.30 3.36
C LEU A 131 11.52 -15.79 3.29
N GLY A 132 10.67 -16.19 2.35
CA GLY A 132 10.29 -17.58 2.09
C GLY A 132 9.09 -18.04 2.90
N PHE A 133 8.30 -17.11 3.45
CA PHE A 133 6.99 -17.45 4.01
C PHE A 133 6.06 -17.82 2.86
N ASN A 134 5.78 -19.11 2.69
CA ASN A 134 4.82 -19.58 1.69
C ASN A 134 3.55 -20.08 2.40
N PRO A 135 2.55 -19.21 2.62
CA PRO A 135 1.33 -19.59 3.33
C PRO A 135 0.52 -20.70 2.63
N LEU A 136 0.85 -21.00 1.37
CA LEU A 136 0.18 -22.03 0.57
C LEU A 136 0.92 -23.38 0.55
N ASN A 137 2.22 -23.41 0.85
CA ASN A 137 3.06 -24.61 0.71
C ASN A 137 3.65 -25.11 2.04
N ASP A 138 3.72 -24.26 3.07
CA ASP A 138 4.18 -24.64 4.42
C ASP A 138 3.09 -25.34 5.27
N ALA A 139 2.12 -25.99 4.60
CA ALA A 139 1.05 -26.76 5.22
C ALA A 139 1.47 -28.22 5.55
N SER A 140 2.77 -28.49 5.74
CA SER A 140 3.26 -29.80 6.17
C SER A 140 3.65 -29.80 7.66
N LEU A 141 2.76 -30.41 8.45
CA LEU A 141 2.87 -30.93 9.82
C LEU A 141 4.11 -30.59 10.68
N GLU A 142 3.91 -29.70 11.65
CA GLU A 142 4.14 -29.92 13.10
C GLU A 142 3.33 -28.85 13.87
N LEU A 143 2.26 -29.22 14.59
CA LEU A 143 1.41 -28.48 15.57
C LEU A 143 0.98 -26.98 15.32
N GLY A 144 1.76 -26.17 14.60
CA GLY A 144 1.44 -24.84 14.09
C GLY A 144 0.43 -24.72 12.93
N PRO A 145 0.23 -25.72 12.04
CA PRO A 145 -0.68 -25.56 10.89
C PRO A 145 -2.17 -25.49 11.27
N VAL A 146 -2.63 -26.17 12.32
CA VAL A 146 -4.05 -26.07 12.75
C VAL A 146 -4.33 -24.69 13.32
N ALA A 147 -3.39 -24.15 14.12
CA ALA A 147 -3.47 -22.79 14.59
C ALA A 147 -3.42 -21.81 13.40
N LEU A 148 -2.53 -21.99 12.42
CA LEU A 148 -2.41 -21.10 11.25
C LEU A 148 -3.61 -21.18 10.29
N VAL A 149 -4.10 -22.38 9.96
CA VAL A 149 -5.25 -22.61 9.06
C VAL A 149 -6.56 -22.20 9.71
N ALA A 150 -6.72 -22.35 11.02
CA ALA A 150 -7.88 -21.82 11.74
C ALA A 150 -7.77 -20.30 11.98
N THR A 151 -6.56 -19.79 12.24
CA THR A 151 -6.36 -18.35 12.51
C THR A 151 -6.31 -17.50 11.26
N LEU A 152 -5.97 -18.04 10.08
CA LEU A 152 -5.91 -17.26 8.85
C LEU A 152 -7.29 -16.73 8.41
N PRO A 153 -8.37 -17.55 8.33
CA PRO A 153 -9.72 -17.04 8.09
C PRO A 153 -10.18 -16.06 9.18
N VAL A 154 -9.83 -16.33 10.44
CA VAL A 154 -10.12 -15.42 11.56
C VAL A 154 -9.36 -14.11 11.40
N ASN A 155 -8.10 -14.14 10.96
CA ASN A 155 -7.27 -12.97 10.75
C ASN A 155 -7.78 -12.14 9.58
N ILE A 156 -8.14 -12.78 8.47
CA ILE A 156 -8.76 -12.15 7.30
C ILE A 156 -10.10 -11.52 7.70
N ALA A 157 -10.96 -12.24 8.42
CA ALA A 157 -12.22 -11.70 8.94
C ALA A 157 -11.99 -10.52 9.88
N CYS A 158 -11.00 -10.59 10.78
CA CYS A 158 -10.64 -9.49 11.68
C CYS A 158 -10.08 -8.28 10.94
N ALA A 159 -9.23 -8.49 9.94
CA ALA A 159 -8.69 -7.44 9.08
C ALA A 159 -9.80 -6.76 8.26
N PHE A 160 -10.74 -7.55 7.73
CA PHE A 160 -11.93 -7.05 7.04
C PHE A 160 -12.85 -6.27 7.98
N LEU A 161 -13.08 -6.74 9.20
CA LEU A 161 -13.80 -5.99 10.24
C LEU A 161 -13.07 -4.68 10.57
N CYS A 162 -11.74 -4.68 10.69
CA CYS A 162 -10.96 -3.46 10.87
C CYS A 162 -11.14 -2.47 9.71
N PHE A 163 -11.17 -2.97 8.47
CA PHE A 163 -11.39 -2.18 7.28
C PHE A 163 -12.78 -1.54 7.28
N LEU A 164 -13.85 -2.33 7.51
CA LEU A 164 -15.22 -1.83 7.63
C LEU A 164 -15.37 -0.81 8.77
N LYS A 165 -14.58 -0.97 9.83
CA LYS A 165 -14.48 -0.05 10.97
C LYS A 165 -13.62 1.18 10.71
N GLY A 166 -13.10 1.37 9.50
CA GLY A 166 -12.29 2.52 9.08
C GLY A 166 -10.90 2.57 9.70
N LYS A 167 -10.31 1.43 10.08
CA LYS A 167 -8.99 1.34 10.73
C LYS A 167 -7.92 0.86 9.76
N TYR A 168 -7.73 1.57 8.64
CA TYR A 168 -6.90 1.11 7.53
C TYR A 168 -5.46 0.76 7.92
N SER A 169 -4.80 1.59 8.74
CA SER A 169 -3.44 1.28 9.22
C SER A 169 -3.39 0.00 10.07
N THR A 170 -4.39 -0.21 10.93
CA THR A 170 -4.50 -1.44 11.73
C THR A 170 -4.86 -2.66 10.87
N THR A 171 -5.64 -2.49 9.80
CA THR A 171 -5.90 -3.54 8.82
C THR A 171 -4.59 -3.95 8.15
N ILE A 172 -3.80 -3.00 7.67
CA ILE A 172 -2.53 -3.27 6.96
C ILE A 172 -1.55 -3.98 7.89
N VAL A 173 -1.28 -3.43 9.08
CA VAL A 173 -0.39 -4.07 10.07
C VAL A 173 -0.95 -5.42 10.52
N GLY A 174 -2.27 -5.51 10.68
CA GLY A 174 -2.97 -6.69 11.17
C GLY A 174 -2.98 -7.88 10.22
N ILE A 175 -2.85 -7.65 8.90
CA ILE A 175 -2.67 -8.72 7.92
C ILE A 175 -1.39 -9.51 8.22
N PHE A 176 -0.32 -8.82 8.61
CA PHE A 176 0.99 -9.41 8.89
C PHE A 176 1.16 -9.81 10.35
N ILE A 177 0.52 -9.08 11.26
CA ILE A 177 0.64 -9.31 12.70
C ILE A 177 -0.77 -9.49 13.29
N PRO A 178 -1.26 -10.73 13.40
CA PRO A 178 -2.66 -11.02 13.75
C PRO A 178 -3.16 -10.34 15.03
N VAL A 179 -2.28 -10.17 16.03
CA VAL A 179 -2.59 -9.47 17.28
C VAL A 179 -3.14 -8.05 17.03
N PHE A 180 -2.66 -7.35 16.00
CA PHE A 180 -3.17 -6.03 15.63
C PHE A 180 -4.53 -6.10 14.93
N ALA A 181 -4.75 -7.06 14.03
CA ALA A 181 -6.06 -7.27 13.40
C ALA A 181 -7.12 -7.64 14.44
N TRP A 182 -6.80 -8.56 15.36
CA TRP A 182 -7.75 -9.04 16.37
C TRP A 182 -8.08 -7.93 17.37
N SER A 183 -7.07 -7.27 17.92
CA SER A 183 -7.29 -6.13 18.82
C SER A 183 -8.03 -4.98 18.12
N GLY A 184 -7.73 -4.73 16.85
CA GLY A 184 -8.45 -3.79 16.00
C GLY A 184 -9.92 -4.19 15.79
N ALA A 185 -10.19 -5.48 15.59
CA ALA A 185 -11.53 -6.01 15.35
C ALA A 185 -12.39 -5.96 16.62
N PHE A 186 -11.84 -6.19 17.82
CA PHE A 186 -12.59 -6.04 19.07
C PHE A 186 -12.86 -4.58 19.45
N ARG A 187 -11.92 -3.67 19.16
CA ARG A 187 -12.06 -2.25 19.53
C ARG A 187 -13.18 -1.52 18.75
N LEU A 188 -13.66 -0.42 19.32
CA LEU A 188 -14.64 0.48 18.69
C LEU A 188 -14.16 0.99 17.32
N ALA A 189 -15.09 1.13 16.38
CA ALA A 189 -14.85 1.63 15.04
C ALA A 189 -14.49 3.12 15.02
N ARG A 190 -13.89 3.60 13.93
CA ARG A 190 -13.80 5.05 13.68
C ARG A 190 -15.22 5.63 13.54
N PRO A 191 -15.52 6.80 14.13
CA PRO A 191 -16.87 7.34 14.20
C PRO A 191 -17.50 7.60 12.82
N ASN A 192 -16.67 7.91 11.81
CA ASN A 192 -17.11 8.19 10.44
C ASN A 192 -17.08 6.94 9.53
N SER A 193 -16.92 5.73 10.08
CA SER A 193 -16.88 4.48 9.30
C SER A 193 -18.28 3.98 8.92
N ALA A 194 -18.38 3.20 7.84
CA ALA A 194 -19.64 2.56 7.43
C ALA A 194 -20.19 1.62 8.53
N TRP A 195 -19.30 0.94 9.26
CA TRP A 195 -19.69 0.12 10.41
C TRP A 195 -20.35 0.94 11.53
N ALA A 196 -19.75 2.07 11.92
CA ALA A 196 -20.30 2.92 12.97
C ALA A 196 -21.69 3.45 12.60
N ARG A 197 -21.84 3.97 11.37
CA ARG A 197 -23.13 4.51 10.88
C ARG A 197 -24.25 3.48 10.88
N ARG A 198 -23.95 2.21 10.58
CA ARG A 198 -24.97 1.15 10.46
C ARG A 198 -25.26 0.42 11.77
N ARG A 199 -24.31 0.36 12.70
CA ARG A 199 -24.40 -0.54 13.88
C ARG A 199 -24.37 0.15 15.23
N TYR A 200 -24.06 1.45 15.31
CA TYR A 200 -23.91 2.14 16.60
C TYR A 200 -25.09 3.06 16.88
N SER A 201 -25.58 3.04 18.12
CA SER A 201 -26.50 4.05 18.64
C SER A 201 -25.77 5.40 18.82
N PRO A 202 -26.50 6.52 18.94
CA PRO A 202 -25.90 7.84 19.15
C PRO A 202 -24.90 7.89 20.32
N GLU A 203 -25.24 7.27 21.46
CA GLU A 203 -24.37 7.18 22.62
C GLU A 203 -23.07 6.41 22.34
N LYS A 204 -23.15 5.34 21.55
CA LYS A 204 -21.99 4.51 21.19
C LYS A 204 -21.09 5.20 20.15
N ILE A 205 -21.67 6.04 19.29
CA ILE A 205 -20.93 6.92 18.38
C ILE A 205 -20.12 7.95 19.18
N GLU A 206 -20.69 8.53 20.22
CA GLU A 206 -19.96 9.51 21.04
C GLU A 206 -18.79 8.86 21.80
N LYS A 207 -18.99 7.66 22.37
CA LYS A 207 -17.89 6.87 22.94
C LYS A 207 -16.78 6.59 21.92
N ALA A 208 -17.14 6.30 20.67
CA ALA A 208 -16.18 6.09 19.58
C ALA A 208 -15.44 7.40 19.20
N ARG A 209 -16.12 8.55 19.22
CA ARG A 209 -15.51 9.87 18.98
C ARG A 209 -14.51 10.25 20.05
N VAL A 210 -14.88 10.12 21.33
CA VAL A 210 -13.98 10.39 22.46
C VAL A 210 -12.71 9.54 22.34
N ARG A 211 -12.86 8.24 22.06
CA ARG A 211 -11.72 7.35 21.85
C ARG A 211 -10.87 7.76 20.64
N ALA A 212 -11.49 8.05 19.50
CA ALA A 212 -10.78 8.47 18.30
C ALA A 212 -9.95 9.73 18.57
N ARG A 213 -10.54 10.74 19.23
CA ARG A 213 -9.82 11.96 19.67
C ARG A 213 -8.62 11.63 20.54
N SER A 214 -8.79 10.86 21.62
CA SER A 214 -7.67 10.49 22.51
C SER A 214 -6.56 9.71 21.81
N TYR A 215 -6.89 8.86 20.82
CA TYR A 215 -5.90 8.14 20.03
C TYR A 215 -5.18 9.07 19.05
N ASP A 216 -5.89 9.96 18.39
CA ASP A 216 -5.33 10.89 17.42
C ASP A 216 -4.46 11.98 18.13
N GLU A 217 -4.82 12.38 19.35
CA GLU A 217 -3.98 13.23 20.21
C GLU A 217 -2.65 12.54 20.57
N ARG A 218 -2.70 11.25 20.94
CA ARG A 218 -1.52 10.49 21.38
C ARG A 218 -0.62 10.01 20.23
N TRP A 219 -1.23 9.53 19.15
CA TRP A 219 -0.55 8.82 18.06
C TRP A 219 -0.74 9.46 16.68
N GLY A 220 -1.67 10.40 16.53
CA GLY A 220 -1.95 11.05 15.25
C GLY A 220 -0.72 11.77 14.69
N ARG A 221 0.10 12.39 15.55
CA ARG A 221 1.37 13.03 15.13
C ARG A 221 2.36 12.05 14.49
N TRP A 222 2.43 10.79 14.93
CA TRP A 222 3.37 9.81 14.37
C TRP A 222 2.88 9.25 13.03
N GLY A 223 1.59 8.91 12.94
CA GLY A 223 0.99 8.43 11.69
C GLY A 223 0.96 9.50 10.59
N LEU A 224 0.63 10.74 10.98
CA LEU A 224 0.70 11.91 10.09
C LEU A 224 2.16 12.26 9.77
N SER A 225 3.12 12.15 10.69
CA SER A 225 4.52 12.47 10.37
C SER A 225 5.14 11.51 9.35
N VAL A 226 4.89 10.21 9.43
CA VAL A 226 5.41 9.25 8.42
C VAL A 226 4.64 9.40 7.11
N GLY A 227 3.31 9.54 7.19
CA GLY A 227 2.47 9.85 6.04
C GLY A 227 2.89 11.13 5.33
N ASP A 228 3.11 12.23 6.04
CA ASP A 228 3.49 13.54 5.51
C ASP A 228 4.97 13.59 5.08
N LEU A 229 5.84 12.76 5.67
CA LEU A 229 7.22 12.57 5.22
C LEU A 229 7.28 11.79 3.89
N VAL A 230 6.31 10.93 3.60
CA VAL A 230 6.27 10.17 2.34
C VAL A 230 5.32 10.82 1.30
N ALA A 231 4.09 11.15 1.66
CA ALA A 231 3.04 11.77 0.84
C ALA A 231 3.10 13.31 0.68
N GLY A 232 3.64 14.01 1.68
CA GLY A 232 3.76 15.48 1.71
C GLY A 232 2.63 16.08 2.52
N LYS A 233 2.88 17.20 3.22
CA LYS A 233 1.83 17.87 4.00
C LYS A 233 0.65 18.25 3.08
N PRO A 234 -0.60 17.94 3.47
CA PRO A 234 -1.78 18.49 2.81
C PRO A 234 -1.71 20.02 2.79
N THR A 235 -2.00 20.63 1.65
CA THR A 235 -2.28 22.07 1.58
C THR A 235 -3.78 22.26 1.72
N ASP A 236 -4.22 22.99 2.75
CA ASP A 236 -5.62 23.41 2.87
C ASP A 236 -5.92 24.43 1.77
N ASN A 237 -6.67 24.01 0.75
CA ASN A 237 -7.25 24.93 -0.24
C ASN A 237 -8.60 25.47 0.27
N SER A 238 -8.66 25.96 1.50
CA SER A 238 -9.75 26.80 1.98
C SER A 238 -9.42 28.28 1.73
N ALA A 239 -9.19 28.65 0.47
CA ALA A 239 -9.25 30.05 0.08
C ALA A 239 -10.73 30.44 -0.05
N PRO A 240 -11.20 31.55 0.56
CA PRO A 240 -12.56 32.02 0.37
C PRO A 240 -12.82 32.27 -1.12
N VAL A 241 -13.90 31.70 -1.66
CA VAL A 241 -14.40 32.04 -2.99
C VAL A 241 -14.80 33.52 -2.94
N PRO A 242 -14.22 34.41 -3.76
CA PRO A 242 -14.63 35.80 -3.79
C PRO A 242 -16.10 35.89 -4.24
N PRO A 243 -16.88 36.87 -3.73
CA PRO A 243 -18.27 37.05 -4.17
C PRO A 243 -18.30 37.25 -5.67
N VAL A 244 -19.22 36.55 -6.33
CA VAL A 244 -19.58 36.84 -7.72
C VAL A 244 -20.25 38.21 -7.72
N GLU A 245 -19.62 39.21 -8.32
CA GLU A 245 -20.26 40.48 -8.72
C GLU A 245 -21.06 40.28 -10.01
#